data_AF-A0A9Q1CP38-F1
#
_entry.id   AF-A0A9Q1CP38-F1
#
_cell.length_a   1.000
_cell.length_b   1.000
_cell.length_c   1.000
_cell.angle_alpha   90.00
_cell.angle_beta   90.00
_cell.angle_gamma   90.00
#
_symmetry.space_group_name_H-M   'P 1'
#
loop_
_entity.id
_entity.type
_entity.pdbx_description
1 polymer ?
#
loop_
_entity_poly.entity_id
_entity_poly.type
_entity_poly.pdbx_seq_one_letter_code
_entity_poly.pdbx_strand_id
1 'polypeptide(L)'
;MTNTRTLIRLIKYLGLLQVFLLSVIVILTYFTRTSPIPHNSGLGRSRIRWKKPTLAVSDILKRHQDNAFPKNCNDGHCSLPTEKLQLKKKRRPLKAMSKAELRQTLDDNVAGVLSFPPLSKTSQEKSPFVILTATNSNFSSIMDNWLESIRRLRVRYNVTLMSEDDETFSYFSKRSNSEFKVLSTSALTLPGRLHFRIPTYQQLIRKRTVYIFALLSSGRDVLLADIDAVWKKDPMHLIFDEYEKHDMWIAQGKEDHFPCPCFFYMKSIPRVIDLVVEWVQLVAFSNKTLTDQNALALLLESPSLNVDVKYLSYEQFPLGSQYFNQSWHEKYANGVYVVHGNHLGRGSGKIEMFKNHNLWYLDRNS
;
A
#
# COMPACT_ATOMS: atom_id res chain seq x y z
N MET A 1 -42.30 -22.80 49.42
CA MET A 1 -42.48 -22.65 47.94
C MET A 1 -41.22 -22.04 47.36
N THR A 2 -40.35 -22.86 46.76
CA THR A 2 -39.08 -22.43 46.17
C THR A 2 -39.33 -21.71 44.84
N ASN A 3 -38.66 -20.56 44.68
CA ASN A 3 -38.90 -19.61 43.60
C ASN A 3 -38.39 -20.15 42.26
N THR A 4 -39.31 -20.57 41.40
CA THR A 4 -39.08 -21.20 40.08
C THR A 4 -38.17 -20.38 39.16
N ARG A 5 -38.09 -19.06 39.37
CA ARG A 5 -37.21 -18.15 38.61
C ARG A 5 -35.72 -18.33 38.94
N THR A 6 -35.38 -18.72 40.15
CA THR A 6 -33.98 -18.93 40.57
C THR A 6 -33.42 -20.22 39.97
N LEU A 7 -34.25 -21.26 39.87
CA LEU A 7 -33.86 -22.55 39.28
C LEU A 7 -33.58 -22.42 37.77
N ILE A 8 -34.41 -21.67 37.05
CA ILE A 8 -34.20 -21.43 35.60
C ILE A 8 -32.91 -20.65 35.33
N ARG A 9 -32.54 -19.70 36.19
CA ARG A 9 -31.25 -18.99 36.07
C ARG A 9 -30.09 -19.93 36.31
N LEU A 10 -30.16 -20.80 37.32
CA LEU A 10 -29.11 -21.77 37.62
C LEU A 10 -28.87 -22.75 36.46
N ILE A 11 -29.95 -23.24 35.84
CA ILE A 11 -29.87 -24.16 34.68
C ILE A 11 -29.21 -23.46 33.47
N LYS A 12 -29.52 -22.18 33.23
CA LYS A 12 -28.87 -21.41 32.14
C LYS A 12 -27.38 -21.19 32.39
N TYR A 13 -26.97 -20.96 33.63
CA TYR A 13 -25.54 -20.83 33.97
C TYR A 13 -24.78 -22.15 33.83
N LEU A 14 -25.39 -23.27 34.22
CA LEU A 14 -24.80 -24.60 34.05
C LEU A 14 -24.62 -24.97 32.57
N GLY A 15 -25.59 -24.63 31.71
CA GLY A 15 -25.47 -24.83 30.26
C GLY A 15 -24.35 -24.01 29.62
N LEU A 16 -24.19 -22.74 30.03
CA LEU A 16 -23.08 -21.89 29.57
C LEU A 16 -21.71 -22.40 30.04
N LEU A 17 -21.62 -22.89 31.28
CA LEU A 17 -20.40 -23.47 31.82
C LEU A 17 -19.98 -24.74 31.07
N GLN A 18 -20.95 -25.59 30.67
CA GLN A 18 -20.69 -26.81 29.91
C GLN A 18 -20.17 -26.50 28.48
N VAL A 19 -20.73 -25.49 27.81
CA VAL A 19 -20.25 -25.05 26.49
C VAL A 19 -18.84 -24.46 26.58
N PHE A 20 -18.53 -23.72 27.66
CA PHE A 20 -17.20 -23.16 27.89
C PHE A 20 -16.16 -24.25 28.18
N LEU A 21 -16.50 -25.25 29.00
CA LEU A 21 -15.61 -26.39 29.28
C LEU A 21 -15.32 -27.23 28.03
N LEU A 22 -16.32 -27.47 27.18
CA LEU A 22 -16.13 -28.21 25.93
C LEU A 22 -15.23 -27.46 24.93
N SER A 23 -15.34 -26.13 24.86
CA SER A 23 -14.48 -25.32 23.98
C SER A 23 -13.03 -25.26 24.45
N VAL A 24 -12.78 -25.25 25.76
CA VAL A 24 -11.41 -25.34 26.32
C VAL A 24 -10.78 -26.72 26.04
N ILE A 25 -11.55 -27.81 26.12
CA ILE A 25 -11.05 -29.17 25.82
C ILE A 25 -10.65 -29.31 24.34
N VAL A 26 -11.42 -28.73 23.41
CA VAL A 26 -11.10 -28.74 21.97
C VAL A 26 -9.82 -27.95 21.68
N ILE A 27 -9.61 -26.82 22.35
CA ILE A 27 -8.37 -26.03 22.19
C ILE A 27 -7.17 -26.81 22.73
N LEU A 28 -7.29 -27.44 23.90
CA LEU A 28 -6.20 -28.21 24.51
C LEU A 28 -5.84 -29.48 23.72
N THR A 29 -6.82 -30.14 23.07
CA THR A 29 -6.55 -31.27 22.18
C THR A 29 -5.94 -30.87 20.85
N TYR A 30 -6.13 -29.62 20.41
CA TYR A 30 -5.48 -29.09 19.22
C TYR A 30 -3.98 -28.79 19.45
N PHE A 31 -3.60 -28.39 20.66
CA PHE A 31 -2.21 -28.05 21.00
C PHE A 31 -1.32 -29.25 21.39
N THR A 32 -1.89 -30.41 21.72
CA THR A 32 -1.11 -31.61 22.07
C THR A 32 -0.77 -32.51 20.87
N ARG A 33 -1.16 -32.11 19.66
CA ARG A 33 -0.95 -32.88 18.41
C ARG A 33 0.03 -32.22 17.45
N THR A 34 1.19 -31.80 17.94
CA THR A 34 2.35 -31.48 17.10
C THR A 34 3.44 -32.52 17.34
N SER A 35 3.62 -33.42 16.37
CA SER A 35 4.69 -34.43 16.36
C SER A 35 6.07 -33.77 16.28
N PRO A 36 7.14 -34.40 16.82
CA PRO A 36 8.48 -33.84 16.80
C PRO A 36 9.12 -33.94 15.41
N ILE A 37 9.82 -32.88 15.03
CA ILE A 37 10.63 -32.74 13.81
C ILE A 37 11.89 -33.61 13.94
N PRO A 38 12.24 -34.47 12.97
CA PRO A 38 13.50 -35.20 13.01
C PRO A 38 14.65 -34.31 12.52
N HIS A 39 15.69 -34.23 13.34
CA HIS A 39 17.01 -33.75 12.94
C HIS A 39 17.61 -34.70 11.90
N ASN A 40 18.15 -34.15 10.80
CA ASN A 40 19.11 -34.89 9.99
C ASN A 40 20.23 -33.98 9.49
N SER A 41 21.43 -34.31 9.94
CA SER A 41 22.75 -33.83 9.49
C SER A 41 23.19 -34.62 8.26
N GLY A 42 23.75 -33.96 7.24
CA GLY A 42 24.43 -34.69 6.15
C GLY A 42 24.79 -33.85 4.93
N LEU A 43 26.10 -33.62 4.75
CA LEU A 43 26.75 -32.96 3.63
C LEU A 43 26.52 -33.67 2.29
N GLY A 44 26.40 -32.88 1.21
CA GLY A 44 26.48 -33.37 -0.17
C GLY A 44 26.45 -32.24 -1.20
N ARG A 45 27.63 -31.73 -1.59
CA ARG A 45 27.78 -30.79 -2.71
C ARG A 45 27.43 -31.49 -4.03
N SER A 46 26.41 -31.02 -4.74
CA SER A 46 26.32 -31.20 -6.20
C SER A 46 26.07 -29.85 -6.87
N ARG A 47 26.95 -29.50 -7.81
CA ARG A 47 26.83 -28.32 -8.67
C ARG A 47 25.73 -28.57 -9.69
N ILE A 48 24.57 -27.95 -9.50
CA ILE A 48 23.53 -27.86 -10.54
C ILE A 48 23.72 -26.52 -11.27
N ARG A 49 24.10 -26.63 -12.55
CA ARG A 49 24.25 -25.51 -13.48
C ARG A 49 22.87 -25.10 -13.96
N TRP A 50 22.28 -24.08 -13.34
CA TRP A 50 21.00 -23.51 -13.78
C TRP A 50 21.20 -22.69 -15.06
N LYS A 51 20.63 -23.16 -16.17
CA LYS A 51 20.35 -22.30 -17.33
C LYS A 51 19.23 -21.33 -16.92
N LYS A 52 19.47 -20.02 -17.08
CA LYS A 52 18.48 -18.97 -16.83
C LYS A 52 17.27 -19.13 -17.77
N PRO A 53 16.04 -19.19 -17.27
CA PRO A 53 14.87 -18.83 -18.05
C PRO A 53 14.49 -17.39 -17.73
N THR A 54 14.63 -16.50 -18.71
CA THR A 54 13.93 -15.20 -18.72
C THR A 54 12.45 -15.49 -18.92
N LEU A 55 11.68 -15.55 -17.84
CA LEU A 55 10.21 -15.61 -17.91
C LEU A 55 9.68 -14.18 -18.04
N ALA A 56 8.85 -13.94 -19.05
CA ALA A 56 8.18 -12.66 -19.22
C ALA A 56 7.04 -12.54 -18.19
N VAL A 57 6.70 -11.31 -17.78
CA VAL A 57 5.57 -11.02 -16.85
C VAL A 57 4.24 -11.65 -17.32
N SER A 58 4.09 -11.89 -18.63
CA SER A 58 2.95 -12.64 -19.19
C SER A 58 2.82 -14.07 -18.66
N ASP A 59 3.93 -14.72 -18.30
CA ASP A 59 3.95 -16.11 -17.84
C ASP A 59 3.63 -16.23 -16.34
N ILE A 60 3.98 -15.22 -15.54
CA ILE A 60 3.57 -15.11 -14.12
C ILE A 60 2.05 -14.98 -14.03
N LEU A 61 1.44 -14.22 -14.94
CA LEU A 61 -0.02 -14.05 -15.02
C LEU A 61 -0.77 -15.33 -15.40
N LYS A 62 -0.11 -16.26 -16.12
CA LYS A 62 -0.67 -17.58 -16.46
C LYS A 62 -0.71 -18.53 -15.27
N ARG A 63 0.34 -18.58 -14.43
CA ARG A 63 0.41 -19.52 -13.29
C ARG A 63 -0.65 -19.27 -12.21
N HIS A 64 -1.19 -18.06 -12.10
CA HIS A 64 -2.30 -17.75 -11.20
C HIS A 64 -3.70 -18.02 -11.79
N GLN A 65 -3.83 -18.54 -13.02
CA GLN A 65 -5.13 -18.89 -13.60
C GLN A 65 -5.68 -20.24 -13.11
N ASP A 66 -4.84 -21.13 -12.56
CA ASP A 66 -5.21 -22.54 -12.38
C ASP A 66 -5.70 -22.92 -10.97
N ASN A 67 -5.84 -21.95 -10.05
CA ASN A 67 -6.42 -22.18 -8.73
C ASN A 67 -7.81 -21.54 -8.58
N ALA A 68 -8.79 -22.09 -9.31
CA ALA A 68 -10.21 -21.87 -9.03
C ALA A 68 -10.81 -23.14 -8.42
N PHE A 69 -11.12 -23.09 -7.12
CA PHE A 69 -11.85 -24.16 -6.43
C PHE A 69 -13.21 -24.44 -7.10
N PRO A 70 -13.64 -25.71 -7.15
CA PRO A 70 -14.95 -26.08 -7.67
C PRO A 70 -16.06 -25.60 -6.73
N LYS A 71 -17.06 -24.90 -7.27
CA LYS A 71 -18.29 -24.59 -6.55
C LYS A 71 -19.16 -25.85 -6.48
N ASN A 72 -19.30 -26.42 -5.29
CA ASN A 72 -20.37 -27.38 -4.98
C ASN A 72 -21.72 -26.65 -5.03
N CYS A 73 -22.58 -27.03 -5.96
CA CYS A 73 -24.01 -26.78 -5.90
C CYS A 73 -24.66 -28.07 -5.36
N ASN A 74 -25.02 -28.08 -4.07
CA ASN A 74 -25.98 -29.04 -3.55
C ASN A 74 -27.30 -28.30 -3.32
N ASP A 75 -28.36 -29.04 -3.59
CA ASP A 75 -29.78 -28.72 -3.38
C ASP A 75 -30.38 -27.81 -4.47
N GLY A 76 -31.12 -28.48 -5.35
CA GLY A 76 -31.75 -27.91 -6.52
C GLY A 76 -32.74 -26.82 -6.15
N HIS A 77 -32.35 -25.56 -6.36
CA HIS A 77 -33.17 -24.47 -6.88
C HIS A 77 -32.26 -23.25 -7.09
N CYS A 78 -31.78 -23.06 -8.32
CA CYS A 78 -31.14 -21.82 -8.76
C CYS A 78 -31.87 -21.29 -9.99
N SER A 79 -33.04 -20.69 -9.76
CA SER A 79 -33.73 -19.89 -10.77
C SER A 79 -33.11 -18.49 -10.78
N LEU A 80 -32.30 -18.18 -11.79
CA LEU A 80 -31.82 -16.81 -12.02
C LEU A 80 -32.91 -16.00 -12.74
N PRO A 81 -33.21 -14.75 -12.31
CA PRO A 81 -34.11 -13.87 -13.06
C PRO A 81 -33.50 -13.49 -14.41
N THR A 82 -34.20 -13.83 -15.47
CA THR A 82 -33.85 -13.60 -16.88
C THR A 82 -34.10 -12.16 -17.30
N GLU A 83 -33.46 -11.17 -16.68
CA GLU A 83 -33.57 -9.79 -17.18
C GLU A 83 -32.40 -8.90 -16.74
N LYS A 84 -31.24 -9.09 -17.39
CA LYS A 84 -30.14 -8.09 -17.50
C LYS A 84 -29.12 -8.56 -18.52
N LEU A 85 -29.59 -8.91 -19.71
CA LEU A 85 -28.73 -9.37 -20.81
C LEU A 85 -28.60 -8.36 -21.96
N GLN A 86 -28.57 -7.05 -21.70
CA GLN A 86 -28.19 -6.07 -22.73
C GLN A 86 -27.45 -4.87 -22.14
N LEU A 87 -26.12 -5.04 -21.94
CA LEU A 87 -25.09 -3.99 -22.11
C LEU A 87 -23.68 -4.54 -21.81
N LYS A 88 -23.34 -5.73 -22.32
CA LYS A 88 -21.92 -6.09 -22.53
C LYS A 88 -21.45 -5.43 -23.83
N LYS A 89 -21.20 -4.11 -23.79
CA LYS A 89 -20.32 -3.50 -24.81
C LYS A 89 -19.01 -4.28 -24.75
N LYS A 90 -18.69 -5.07 -25.79
CA LYS A 90 -17.36 -5.64 -26.02
C LYS A 90 -16.37 -4.48 -25.96
N ARG A 91 -15.77 -4.24 -24.79
CA ARG A 91 -14.68 -3.27 -24.66
C ARG A 91 -13.57 -3.80 -25.56
N ARG A 92 -13.30 -3.11 -26.67
CA ARG A 92 -12.13 -3.40 -27.51
C ARG A 92 -10.91 -3.45 -26.59
N PRO A 93 -10.07 -4.49 -26.66
CA PRO A 93 -8.84 -4.52 -25.90
C PRO A 93 -8.03 -3.28 -26.27
N LEU A 94 -7.54 -2.55 -25.26
CA LEU A 94 -6.59 -1.46 -25.50
C LEU A 94 -5.37 -2.08 -26.20
N LYS A 95 -4.92 -1.42 -27.27
CA LYS A 95 -3.70 -1.83 -27.96
C LYS A 95 -2.57 -1.86 -26.93
N ALA A 96 -1.86 -2.98 -26.86
CA ALA A 96 -0.68 -3.08 -26.02
C ALA A 96 0.33 -2.03 -26.51
N MET A 97 0.77 -1.16 -25.60
CA MET A 97 1.86 -0.22 -25.83
C MET A 97 3.17 -0.92 -25.51
N SER A 98 4.18 -0.76 -26.37
CA SER A 98 5.52 -1.30 -26.11
C SER A 98 6.16 -0.59 -24.91
N LYS A 99 7.13 -1.24 -24.25
CA LYS A 99 7.87 -0.64 -23.12
C LYS A 99 8.58 0.65 -23.52
N ALA A 100 9.09 0.72 -24.76
CA ALA A 100 9.75 1.91 -25.30
C ALA A 100 8.77 3.09 -25.53
N GLU A 101 7.62 2.84 -26.14
CA GLU A 101 6.58 3.88 -26.31
C GLU A 101 6.06 4.39 -24.96
N LEU A 102 5.87 3.48 -23.99
CA LEU A 102 5.49 3.86 -22.64
C LEU A 102 6.56 4.73 -21.99
N ARG A 103 7.83 4.33 -22.11
CA ARG A 103 8.94 5.08 -21.56
C ARG A 103 9.00 6.49 -22.13
N GLN A 104 8.88 6.63 -23.45
CA GLN A 104 8.83 7.94 -24.10
C GLN A 104 7.69 8.81 -23.55
N THR A 105 6.47 8.26 -23.47
CA THR A 105 5.31 8.99 -22.93
C THR A 105 5.55 9.48 -21.50
N LEU A 106 6.23 8.67 -20.68
CA LEU A 106 6.55 9.02 -19.31
C LEU A 106 7.68 10.06 -19.23
N ASP A 107 8.69 9.97 -20.09
CA ASP A 107 9.79 10.93 -20.16
C ASP A 107 9.29 12.31 -20.65
N ASP A 108 8.30 12.37 -21.53
CA ASP A 108 7.66 13.62 -21.98
C ASP A 108 7.00 14.38 -20.80
N ASN A 109 6.43 13.66 -19.82
CA ASN A 109 5.90 14.27 -18.59
C ASN A 109 7.00 14.91 -17.74
N VAL A 110 8.20 14.32 -17.73
CA VAL A 110 9.36 14.84 -16.97
C VAL A 110 9.90 16.10 -17.62
N ALA A 111 10.02 16.11 -18.95
CA ALA A 111 10.54 17.25 -19.70
C ALA A 111 9.64 18.49 -19.61
N GLY A 112 8.33 18.31 -19.46
CA GLY A 112 7.37 19.41 -19.33
C GLY A 112 7.11 19.84 -17.89
N VAL A 113 6.01 19.32 -17.34
CA VAL A 113 5.34 19.81 -16.13
C VAL A 113 6.10 19.53 -14.85
N LEU A 114 6.94 18.49 -14.86
CA LEU A 114 7.78 18.09 -13.74
C LEU A 114 9.25 18.44 -13.97
N SER A 115 9.54 19.50 -14.72
CA SER A 115 10.89 20.02 -14.88
C SER A 115 11.41 20.54 -13.53
N PHE A 116 12.04 19.65 -12.77
CA PHE A 116 12.77 20.02 -11.57
C PHE A 116 14.11 20.64 -11.98
N PRO A 117 14.59 21.65 -11.23
CA PRO A 117 15.94 22.18 -11.46
C PRO A 117 16.94 21.02 -11.47
N PRO A 118 17.88 20.99 -12.43
CA PRO A 118 18.92 19.98 -12.46
C PRO A 118 19.64 19.95 -11.13
N LEU A 119 19.82 18.75 -10.58
CA LEU A 119 20.67 18.57 -9.41
C LEU A 119 22.13 18.52 -9.87
N SER A 120 22.99 19.38 -9.32
CA SER A 120 24.43 19.22 -9.51
C SER A 120 24.87 17.99 -8.72
N LYS A 121 24.94 16.82 -9.37
CA LYS A 121 25.42 15.62 -8.72
C LYS A 121 26.94 15.71 -8.52
N THR A 122 27.38 15.85 -7.28
CA THR A 122 28.70 15.34 -6.85
C THR A 122 28.54 13.86 -6.52
N SER A 123 29.52 13.03 -6.87
CA SER A 123 29.43 11.56 -6.85
C SER A 123 29.37 10.90 -5.46
N GLN A 124 29.28 11.68 -4.38
CA GLN A 124 29.33 11.20 -2.99
C GLN A 124 28.16 11.64 -2.11
N GLU A 125 27.25 12.49 -2.58
CA GLU A 125 26.13 12.97 -1.75
C GLU A 125 24.86 12.14 -1.97
N LYS A 126 24.11 11.90 -0.88
CA LYS A 126 22.78 11.29 -0.92
C LYS A 126 21.90 12.10 -1.86
N SER A 127 21.17 11.43 -2.75
CA SER A 127 20.22 12.12 -3.62
C SER A 127 19.22 12.90 -2.75
N PRO A 128 18.93 14.17 -3.06
CA PRO A 128 17.85 14.86 -2.38
C PRO A 128 16.55 14.11 -2.64
N PHE A 129 15.76 13.92 -1.59
CA PHE A 129 14.50 13.22 -1.68
C PHE A 129 13.32 14.17 -1.59
N VAL A 130 12.17 13.71 -2.09
CA VAL A 130 10.89 14.40 -2.02
C VAL A 130 9.85 13.46 -1.43
N ILE A 131 9.05 13.97 -0.49
CA ILE A 131 7.84 13.27 -0.05
C ILE A 131 6.75 13.53 -1.09
N LEU A 132 6.33 12.46 -1.76
CA LEU A 132 5.22 12.48 -2.71
C LEU A 132 3.94 12.06 -2.00
N THR A 133 2.89 12.84 -2.16
CA THR A 133 1.54 12.44 -1.77
C THR A 133 0.50 12.89 -2.80
N ALA A 134 -0.71 12.35 -2.73
CA ALA A 134 -1.79 12.67 -3.66
C ALA A 134 -3.14 12.72 -2.94
N THR A 135 -3.96 13.73 -3.25
CA THR A 135 -5.29 13.90 -2.65
C THR A 135 -6.31 14.49 -3.63
N ASN A 136 -7.57 14.44 -3.21
CA ASN A 136 -8.71 15.07 -3.86
C ASN A 136 -9.54 15.81 -2.79
N SER A 137 -10.56 16.57 -3.21
CA SER A 137 -11.19 17.54 -2.32
C SER A 137 -11.91 16.88 -1.14
N ASN A 138 -12.36 15.63 -1.31
CA ASN A 138 -13.01 14.83 -0.26
C ASN A 138 -12.08 14.45 0.90
N PHE A 139 -10.76 14.54 0.72
CA PHE A 139 -9.78 14.18 1.73
C PHE A 139 -8.90 15.36 2.17
N SER A 140 -9.30 16.60 1.87
CA SER A 140 -8.53 17.80 2.20
C SER A 140 -8.25 17.94 3.70
N SER A 141 -9.24 17.66 4.56
CA SER A 141 -9.06 17.73 6.03
C SER A 141 -8.10 16.65 6.56
N ILE A 142 -8.11 15.47 5.95
CA ILE A 142 -7.17 14.40 6.30
C ILE A 142 -5.74 14.79 5.87
N MET A 143 -5.59 15.39 4.68
CA MET A 143 -4.32 15.95 4.23
C MET A 143 -3.81 17.06 5.17
N ASP A 144 -4.68 17.98 5.61
CA ASP A 144 -4.31 19.00 6.59
C ASP A 144 -3.83 18.39 7.90
N ASN A 145 -4.49 17.32 8.38
CA ASN A 145 -4.06 16.59 9.58
C ASN A 145 -2.69 15.91 9.38
N TRP A 146 -2.44 15.34 8.20
CA TRP A 146 -1.15 14.75 7.86
C TRP A 146 -0.03 15.78 7.82
N LEU A 147 -0.26 16.92 7.16
CA LEU A 147 0.68 18.05 7.16
C LEU A 147 1.00 18.52 8.59
N GLU A 148 -0.02 18.64 9.43
CA GLU A 148 0.15 19.00 10.84
C GLU A 148 0.96 17.94 11.62
N SER A 149 0.77 16.65 11.31
CA SER A 149 1.55 15.57 11.94
C SER A 149 3.04 15.69 11.63
N ILE A 150 3.39 16.01 10.39
CA ILE A 150 4.78 16.21 9.96
C ILE A 150 5.34 17.49 10.57
N ARG A 151 4.58 18.60 10.58
CA ARG A 151 5.00 19.87 11.19
C ARG A 151 5.40 19.68 12.66
N ARG A 152 4.66 18.86 13.41
CA ARG A 152 4.92 18.57 14.84
C ARG A 152 6.25 17.85 15.08
N LEU A 153 6.83 17.19 14.08
CA LEU A 153 8.16 16.60 14.18
C LEU A 153 9.28 17.65 14.26
N ARG A 154 8.98 18.92 13.90
CA ARG A 154 9.95 20.02 13.84
C ARG A 154 11.13 19.74 12.90
N VAL A 155 10.87 18.94 11.86
CA VAL A 155 11.79 18.65 10.75
C VAL A 155 11.19 19.24 9.49
N ARG A 156 12.03 19.82 8.63
CA ARG A 156 11.61 20.41 7.35
C ARG A 156 11.73 19.34 6.26
N TYR A 157 10.67 19.19 5.48
CA TYR A 157 10.61 18.24 4.37
C TYR A 157 10.21 18.94 3.08
N ASN A 158 10.79 18.49 1.98
CA ASN A 158 10.29 18.83 0.64
C ASN A 158 9.12 17.90 0.31
N VAL A 159 7.92 18.44 0.27
CA VAL A 159 6.68 17.74 -0.02
C VAL A 159 6.14 18.21 -1.37
N THR A 160 5.83 17.25 -2.24
CA THR A 160 5.07 17.47 -3.47
C THR A 160 3.71 16.81 -3.34
N LEU A 161 2.65 17.62 -3.34
CA LEU A 161 1.27 17.20 -3.40
C LEU A 161 0.78 17.15 -4.84
N MET A 162 0.31 15.98 -5.28
CA MET A 162 -0.45 15.82 -6.51
C MET A 162 -1.94 16.00 -6.24
N SER A 163 -2.54 17.06 -6.78
CA SER A 163 -3.97 17.32 -6.69
C SER A 163 -4.72 16.64 -7.83
N GLU A 164 -5.70 15.80 -7.48
CA GLU A 164 -6.51 15.04 -8.43
C GLU A 164 -7.74 15.80 -8.97
N ASP A 165 -8.03 16.97 -8.41
CA ASP A 165 -9.09 17.89 -8.86
C ASP A 165 -8.69 19.36 -8.66
N ASP A 166 -9.39 20.25 -9.37
CA ASP A 166 -9.11 21.69 -9.39
C ASP A 166 -9.40 22.37 -8.05
N GLU A 167 -10.35 21.83 -7.27
CA GLU A 167 -10.70 22.34 -5.94
C GLU A 167 -9.53 22.14 -4.96
N THR A 168 -8.97 20.93 -4.94
CA THR A 168 -7.76 20.60 -4.17
C THR A 168 -6.59 21.46 -4.60
N PHE A 169 -6.36 21.60 -5.91
CA PHE A 169 -5.30 22.45 -6.45
C PHE A 169 -5.47 23.88 -5.95
N SER A 170 -6.67 24.45 -6.08
CA SER A 170 -6.97 25.83 -5.67
C SER A 170 -6.85 26.04 -4.17
N TYR A 171 -7.18 25.04 -3.36
CA TYR A 171 -7.09 25.11 -1.90
C TYR A 171 -5.64 25.06 -1.41
N PHE A 172 -4.85 24.09 -1.87
CA PHE A 172 -3.47 23.90 -1.39
C PHE A 172 -2.46 24.81 -2.08
N SER A 173 -2.65 25.21 -3.33
CA SER A 173 -1.70 26.08 -4.07
C SER A 173 -1.48 27.43 -3.38
N LYS A 174 -2.49 27.95 -2.67
CA LYS A 174 -2.38 29.18 -1.86
C LYS A 174 -1.33 29.10 -0.75
N ARG A 175 -0.96 27.87 -0.32
CA ARG A 175 0.05 27.59 0.71
C ARG A 175 1.37 27.10 0.12
N SER A 176 1.46 27.02 -1.21
CA SER A 176 2.64 26.52 -1.91
C SER A 176 3.85 27.41 -1.65
N ASN A 177 5.01 26.80 -1.45
CA ASN A 177 6.28 27.48 -1.19
C ASN A 177 7.46 26.59 -1.66
N SER A 178 8.69 26.93 -1.27
CA SER A 178 9.88 26.16 -1.68
C SER A 178 9.88 24.71 -1.19
N GLU A 179 9.24 24.43 -0.05
CA GLU A 179 9.21 23.14 0.63
C GLU A 179 7.89 22.39 0.45
N PHE A 180 6.79 23.08 0.15
CA PHE A 180 5.50 22.46 -0.14
C PHE A 180 5.04 22.88 -1.53
N LYS A 181 5.11 21.96 -2.50
CA LYS A 181 4.72 22.20 -3.88
C LYS A 181 3.41 21.49 -4.18
N VAL A 182 2.54 22.14 -4.94
CA VAL A 182 1.24 21.58 -5.35
C VAL A 182 1.19 21.53 -6.87
N LEU A 183 0.92 20.36 -7.41
CA LEU A 183 0.89 20.10 -8.85
C LEU A 183 -0.43 19.43 -9.23
N SER A 184 -0.99 19.82 -10.37
CA SER A 184 -2.21 19.19 -10.87
C SER A 184 -1.92 17.93 -11.67
N THR A 185 -2.69 16.87 -11.40
CA THR A 185 -2.70 15.67 -12.23
C THR A 185 -3.12 15.96 -13.67
N SER A 186 -3.95 16.99 -13.91
CA SER A 186 -4.36 17.38 -15.27
C SER A 186 -3.21 17.85 -16.15
N ALA A 187 -2.08 18.19 -15.54
CA ALA A 187 -0.87 18.58 -16.23
C ALA A 187 -0.04 17.37 -16.69
N LEU A 188 -0.44 16.14 -16.37
CA LEU A 188 0.27 14.92 -16.77
C LEU A 188 -0.49 14.12 -17.83
N THR A 189 0.27 13.55 -18.76
CA THR A 189 -0.22 12.58 -19.72
C THR A 189 -0.28 11.20 -19.06
N LEU A 190 -1.49 10.64 -18.94
CA LEU A 190 -1.71 9.35 -18.28
C LEU A 190 -1.85 8.21 -19.30
N PRO A 191 -1.00 7.17 -19.23
CA PRO A 191 -1.02 6.09 -20.22
C PRO A 191 -2.16 5.09 -20.00
N GLY A 192 -2.65 4.52 -21.10
CA GLY A 192 -3.55 3.37 -21.08
C GLY A 192 -4.77 3.58 -20.19
N ARG A 193 -5.09 2.61 -19.33
CA ARG A 193 -6.29 2.71 -18.50
C ARG A 193 -6.25 3.78 -17.41
N LEU A 194 -5.10 4.41 -17.17
CA LEU A 194 -4.97 5.44 -16.13
C LEU A 194 -5.66 6.75 -16.50
N HIS A 195 -5.90 7.01 -17.79
CA HIS A 195 -6.67 8.16 -18.23
C HIS A 195 -8.19 7.98 -18.03
N PHE A 196 -8.69 6.76 -17.84
CA PHE A 196 -10.14 6.53 -17.72
C PHE A 196 -10.66 6.89 -16.33
N ARG A 197 -11.84 7.51 -16.31
CA ARG A 197 -12.57 7.78 -15.09
C ARG A 197 -13.25 6.51 -14.53
N ILE A 198 -12.53 5.69 -13.74
CA ILE A 198 -13.08 4.55 -12.95
C ILE A 198 -13.36 4.98 -11.49
N PRO A 199 -13.99 4.18 -10.60
CA PRO A 199 -14.31 4.61 -9.24
C PRO A 199 -13.13 5.30 -8.53
N THR A 200 -13.42 6.48 -7.97
CA THR A 200 -12.49 7.60 -7.71
C THR A 200 -11.24 7.23 -6.91
N TYR A 201 -11.35 6.34 -5.92
CA TYR A 201 -10.21 5.93 -5.09
C TYR A 201 -9.17 5.09 -5.86
N GLN A 202 -9.61 4.15 -6.70
CA GLN A 202 -8.69 3.28 -7.44
C GLN A 202 -7.92 4.04 -8.53
N GLN A 203 -8.50 5.10 -9.08
CA GLN A 203 -7.78 5.98 -10.00
C GLN A 203 -6.64 6.71 -9.28
N LEU A 204 -6.97 7.38 -8.17
CA LEU A 204 -6.01 8.17 -7.39
C LEU A 204 -4.78 7.33 -7.07
N ILE A 205 -5.01 6.10 -6.60
CA ILE A 205 -3.94 5.19 -6.23
C ILE A 205 -3.07 4.78 -7.43
N ARG A 206 -3.68 4.39 -8.55
CA ARG A 206 -2.93 3.86 -9.70
C ARG A 206 -2.09 4.92 -10.40
N LYS A 207 -2.54 6.17 -10.42
CA LYS A 207 -1.79 7.27 -11.06
C LYS A 207 -0.50 7.63 -10.32
N ARG A 208 -0.39 7.30 -9.02
CA ARG A 208 0.82 7.54 -8.22
C ARG A 208 2.08 6.94 -8.86
N THR A 209 1.94 5.81 -9.56
CA THR A 209 3.02 5.18 -10.31
C THR A 209 3.67 6.11 -11.35
N VAL A 210 2.87 6.96 -12.01
CA VAL A 210 3.36 7.97 -12.97
C VAL A 210 4.08 9.10 -12.25
N TYR A 211 3.59 9.51 -11.08
CA TYR A 211 4.20 10.59 -10.29
C TYR A 211 5.55 10.17 -9.71
N ILE A 212 5.62 8.94 -9.20
CA ILE A 212 6.84 8.31 -8.70
C ILE A 212 7.88 8.25 -9.83
N PHE A 213 7.47 7.77 -11.01
CA PHE A 213 8.37 7.71 -12.16
C PHE A 213 9.00 9.07 -12.44
N ALA A 214 8.17 10.11 -12.54
CA ALA A 214 8.66 11.41 -12.98
C ALA A 214 9.62 12.05 -11.97
N LEU A 215 9.39 11.88 -10.67
CA LEU A 215 10.32 12.33 -9.64
C LEU A 215 11.62 11.54 -9.65
N LEU A 216 11.57 10.21 -9.73
CA LEU A 216 12.78 9.38 -9.79
C LEU A 216 13.60 9.70 -11.05
N SER A 217 12.95 9.82 -12.21
CA SER A 217 13.62 10.16 -13.47
C SER A 217 14.24 11.57 -13.46
N SER A 218 13.80 12.46 -12.56
CA SER A 218 14.42 13.78 -12.35
C SER A 218 15.69 13.74 -11.47
N GLY A 219 16.10 12.56 -11.00
CA GLY A 219 17.29 12.39 -10.16
C GLY A 219 17.02 12.50 -8.66
N ARG A 220 15.75 12.47 -8.22
CA ARG A 220 15.33 12.64 -6.83
C ARG A 220 14.83 11.33 -6.26
N ASP A 221 15.28 10.99 -5.06
CA ASP A 221 14.67 9.90 -4.31
C ASP A 221 13.22 10.28 -3.94
N VAL A 222 12.37 9.28 -3.81
CA VAL A 222 10.94 9.49 -3.55
C VAL A 222 10.52 8.75 -2.31
N LEU A 223 9.89 9.46 -1.37
CA LEU A 223 9.10 8.86 -0.31
C LEU A 223 7.62 9.02 -0.66
N LEU A 224 6.97 7.95 -1.14
CA LEU A 224 5.52 7.94 -1.24
C LEU A 224 4.92 7.80 0.16
N ALA A 225 4.01 8.72 0.52
CA ALA A 225 3.27 8.67 1.76
C ALA A 225 1.77 8.85 1.53
N ASP A 226 0.97 8.03 2.19
CA ASP A 226 -0.48 8.22 2.21
C ASP A 226 -0.88 9.32 3.21
N ILE A 227 -1.82 10.16 2.80
CA ILE A 227 -2.35 11.26 3.64
C ILE A 227 -3.17 10.75 4.82
N ASP A 228 -3.64 9.51 4.79
CA ASP A 228 -4.37 8.90 5.89
C ASP A 228 -3.44 8.18 6.88
N ALA A 229 -2.15 8.53 6.85
CA ALA A 229 -1.20 8.20 7.88
C ALA A 229 -1.04 9.36 8.89
N VAL A 230 -0.49 9.08 10.07
CA VAL A 230 -0.10 10.08 11.07
C VAL A 230 1.30 9.79 11.54
N TRP A 231 2.20 10.76 11.37
CA TRP A 231 3.60 10.61 11.77
C TRP A 231 3.75 11.01 13.24
N LYS A 232 4.21 10.06 14.07
CA LYS A 232 4.47 10.25 15.51
C LYS A 232 5.94 10.55 15.78
N LYS A 233 6.83 10.09 14.91
CA LYS A 233 8.29 10.28 14.97
C LYS A 233 8.83 10.46 13.56
N ASP A 234 10.03 11.01 13.46
CA ASP A 234 10.77 11.07 12.20
C ASP A 234 11.27 9.66 11.79
N PRO A 235 10.76 9.06 10.69
CA PRO A 235 11.17 7.74 10.24
C PRO A 235 12.49 7.74 9.44
N MET A 236 13.05 8.91 9.11
CA MET A 236 14.11 9.00 8.11
C MET A 236 15.43 8.36 8.52
N HIS A 237 15.74 8.28 9.81
CA HIS A 237 16.94 7.56 10.27
C HIS A 237 16.89 6.07 9.94
N LEU A 238 15.69 5.45 9.94
CA LEU A 238 15.51 4.04 9.57
C LEU A 238 15.93 3.77 8.11
N ILE A 239 15.90 4.80 7.27
CA ILE A 239 16.35 4.74 5.87
C ILE A 239 17.82 5.14 5.80
N PHE A 240 18.16 6.30 6.36
CA PHE A 240 19.44 6.95 6.12
C PHE A 240 20.64 6.29 6.79
N ASP A 241 20.41 5.51 7.85
CA ASP A 241 21.44 4.70 8.52
C ASP A 241 21.78 3.45 7.70
N GLU A 242 20.88 2.99 6.84
CA GLU A 242 21.05 1.82 5.97
C GLU A 242 21.05 2.16 4.48
N TYR A 243 21.18 3.43 4.11
CA TYR A 243 20.92 3.94 2.77
C TYR A 243 21.72 3.25 1.64
N GLU A 244 22.95 2.81 1.94
CA GLU A 244 23.81 2.11 0.99
C GLU A 244 23.49 0.62 0.84
N LYS A 245 22.71 0.05 1.76
CA LYS A 245 22.42 -1.40 1.80
C LYS A 245 21.25 -1.79 0.92
N HIS A 246 20.27 -0.90 0.78
CA HIS A 246 18.98 -1.21 0.16
C HIS A 246 18.64 -0.22 -0.95
N ASP A 247 17.75 -0.64 -1.87
CA ASP A 247 17.24 0.21 -2.95
C ASP A 247 15.91 0.88 -2.58
N MET A 248 15.13 0.19 -1.76
CA MET A 248 13.79 0.60 -1.33
C MET A 248 13.53 0.24 0.14
N TRP A 249 12.72 1.05 0.80
CA TRP A 249 12.18 0.77 2.14
C TRP A 249 10.67 0.83 2.08
N ILE A 250 10.02 -0.24 2.53
CA ILE A 250 8.59 -0.43 2.33
C ILE A 250 7.92 -0.81 3.66
N ALA A 251 6.90 -0.05 4.07
CA ALA A 251 6.00 -0.51 5.14
C ALA A 251 5.25 -1.76 4.70
N GLN A 252 4.96 -2.66 5.63
CA GLN A 252 4.30 -3.93 5.35
C GLN A 252 2.78 -3.85 5.39
N GLY A 253 2.14 -4.61 4.50
CA GLY A 253 0.70 -4.73 4.34
C GLY A 253 0.11 -5.77 5.29
N LYS A 254 -0.97 -6.45 4.90
CA LYS A 254 -1.57 -7.46 5.79
C LYS A 254 -0.75 -8.76 5.87
N GLU A 255 -0.06 -9.08 4.78
CA GLU A 255 0.75 -10.28 4.64
C GLU A 255 2.24 -9.90 4.76
N ASP A 256 3.05 -10.81 5.27
CA ASP A 256 4.49 -10.64 5.39
C ASP A 256 5.11 -10.36 4.01
N HIS A 257 6.01 -9.39 3.92
CA HIS A 257 6.60 -8.91 2.66
C HIS A 257 5.58 -8.42 1.61
N PHE A 258 4.32 -8.17 1.97
CA PHE A 258 3.38 -7.49 1.09
C PHE A 258 3.55 -5.97 1.21
N PRO A 259 3.72 -5.20 0.13
CA PRO A 259 4.01 -3.78 0.23
C PRO A 259 2.79 -3.01 0.75
N CYS A 260 2.98 -1.96 1.56
CA CYS A 260 1.93 -1.03 2.00
C CYS A 260 2.21 0.41 1.51
N PRO A 261 1.30 1.04 0.75
CA PRO A 261 1.55 2.32 0.11
C PRO A 261 1.65 3.52 1.05
N CYS A 262 1.41 3.33 2.35
CA CYS A 262 1.59 4.41 3.32
C CYS A 262 3.02 4.88 3.45
N PHE A 263 3.99 4.06 3.05
CA PHE A 263 5.41 4.39 3.13
C PHE A 263 6.24 3.57 2.14
N PHE A 264 6.61 4.18 1.01
CA PHE A 264 7.61 3.65 0.08
C PHE A 264 8.74 4.66 -0.11
N TYR A 265 9.92 4.40 0.44
CA TYR A 265 11.12 5.11 0.05
C TYR A 265 11.78 4.39 -1.12
N MET A 266 12.11 5.12 -2.18
CA MET A 266 12.65 4.60 -3.43
C MET A 266 13.83 5.45 -3.90
N LYS A 267 14.96 4.79 -4.18
CA LYS A 267 16.14 5.47 -4.72
C LYS A 267 15.98 5.78 -6.20
N SER A 268 16.46 6.96 -6.62
CA SER A 268 16.55 7.38 -8.02
C SER A 268 17.72 6.68 -8.73
N ILE A 269 17.60 5.36 -8.94
CA ILE A 269 18.59 4.52 -9.61
C ILE A 269 17.95 3.73 -10.76
N PRO A 270 18.74 3.34 -11.80
CA PRO A 270 18.18 2.75 -13.02
C PRO A 270 17.25 1.56 -12.78
N ARG A 271 17.63 0.60 -11.92
CA ARG A 271 16.82 -0.59 -11.63
C ARG A 271 15.48 -0.29 -10.95
N VAL A 272 15.43 0.69 -10.05
CA VAL A 272 14.18 1.11 -9.40
C VAL A 272 13.29 1.85 -10.40
N ILE A 273 13.88 2.70 -11.24
CA ILE A 273 13.15 3.38 -12.32
C ILE A 273 12.55 2.36 -13.30
N ASP A 274 13.29 1.32 -13.67
CA ASP A 274 12.82 0.25 -14.55
C ASP A 274 11.68 -0.57 -13.91
N LEU A 275 11.78 -0.88 -12.61
CA LEU A 275 10.68 -1.46 -11.82
C LEU A 275 9.43 -0.58 -11.91
N VAL A 276 9.56 0.74 -11.74
CA VAL A 276 8.42 1.67 -11.81
C VAL A 276 7.82 1.74 -13.23
N VAL A 277 8.63 1.64 -14.29
CA VAL A 277 8.11 1.56 -15.67
C VAL A 277 7.25 0.30 -15.85
N GLU A 278 7.73 -0.85 -15.38
CA GLU A 278 6.96 -2.10 -15.44
C GLU A 278 5.71 -2.03 -14.56
N TRP A 279 5.80 -1.33 -13.44
CA TRP A 279 4.66 -1.07 -12.56
C TRP A 279 3.58 -0.26 -13.26
N VAL A 280 3.94 0.87 -13.89
CA VAL A 280 3.03 1.68 -14.72
C VAL A 280 2.43 0.81 -15.82
N GLN A 281 3.25 0.02 -16.52
CA GLN A 281 2.79 -0.84 -17.61
C GLN A 281 1.72 -1.84 -17.12
N LEU A 282 1.99 -2.50 -15.99
CA LEU A 282 1.11 -3.49 -15.41
C LEU A 282 -0.21 -2.85 -14.96
N VAL A 283 -0.19 -1.70 -14.26
CA VAL A 283 -1.44 -1.04 -13.85
C VAL A 283 -2.19 -0.45 -15.03
N ALA A 284 -1.51 0.13 -16.03
CA ALA A 284 -2.14 0.84 -17.14
C ALA A 284 -2.72 -0.09 -18.21
N PHE A 285 -2.06 -1.22 -18.50
CA PHE A 285 -2.42 -2.04 -19.66
C PHE A 285 -2.90 -3.46 -19.31
N SER A 286 -2.89 -3.85 -18.03
CA SER A 286 -3.44 -5.15 -17.63
C SER A 286 -4.95 -5.22 -17.91
N ASN A 287 -5.39 -6.42 -18.32
CA ASN A 287 -6.80 -6.74 -18.45
C ASN A 287 -7.50 -6.80 -17.08
N LYS A 288 -6.76 -7.14 -16.02
CA LYS A 288 -7.23 -7.14 -14.63
C LYS A 288 -7.11 -5.73 -14.05
N THR A 289 -8.10 -5.30 -13.27
CA THR A 289 -8.01 -4.06 -12.49
C THR A 289 -7.16 -4.34 -11.25
N LEU A 290 -5.84 -4.26 -11.40
CA LEU A 290 -4.90 -4.34 -10.28
C LEU A 290 -4.82 -2.99 -9.57
N THR A 291 -4.72 -3.03 -8.24
CA THR A 291 -4.25 -1.89 -7.46
C THR A 291 -2.75 -1.70 -7.72
N ASP A 292 -2.21 -0.54 -7.36
CA ASP A 292 -0.78 -0.30 -7.39
C ASP A 292 -0.05 -1.28 -6.44
N GLN A 293 -0.58 -1.52 -5.24
CA GLN A 293 -0.04 -2.40 -4.21
C GLN A 293 0.08 -3.85 -4.69
N ASN A 294 -1.00 -4.40 -5.28
CA ASN A 294 -0.98 -5.75 -5.84
C ASN A 294 -0.04 -5.86 -7.04
N ALA A 295 0.01 -4.82 -7.89
CA ALA A 295 0.92 -4.81 -9.02
C ALA A 295 2.39 -4.75 -8.57
N LEU A 296 2.71 -3.97 -7.54
CA LEU A 296 4.07 -3.90 -6.98
C LEU A 296 4.47 -5.23 -6.34
N ALA A 297 3.59 -5.86 -5.56
CA ALA A 297 3.86 -7.17 -4.95
C ALA A 297 4.29 -8.21 -6.00
N LEU A 298 3.54 -8.32 -7.11
CA LEU A 298 3.86 -9.23 -8.21
C LEU A 298 5.23 -8.94 -8.86
N LEU A 299 5.61 -7.66 -8.93
CA LEU A 299 6.88 -7.26 -9.54
C LEU A 299 8.07 -7.47 -8.59
N LEU A 300 7.89 -7.28 -7.28
CA LEU A 300 8.93 -7.54 -6.28
C LEU A 300 9.23 -9.03 -6.14
N GLU A 301 8.27 -9.91 -6.43
CA GLU A 301 8.49 -11.35 -6.55
C GLU A 301 9.19 -11.75 -7.86
N SER A 302 9.31 -10.84 -8.83
CA SER A 302 9.90 -11.14 -10.13
C SER A 302 11.43 -11.20 -10.05
N PRO A 303 12.06 -12.34 -10.39
CA PRO A 303 13.52 -12.45 -10.39
C PRO A 303 14.23 -11.53 -11.41
N SER A 304 13.48 -10.96 -12.35
CA SER A 304 14.03 -10.13 -13.43
C SER A 304 14.45 -8.72 -13.00
N LEU A 305 13.90 -8.20 -11.89
CA LEU A 305 14.04 -6.78 -11.54
C LEU A 305 15.18 -6.50 -10.55
N ASN A 306 15.71 -7.50 -9.84
CA ASN A 306 16.88 -7.41 -8.96
C ASN A 306 16.96 -6.10 -8.15
N VAL A 307 15.85 -5.76 -7.47
CA VAL A 307 15.74 -4.61 -6.57
C VAL A 307 15.81 -5.13 -5.15
N ASP A 308 16.70 -4.55 -4.34
CA ASP A 308 16.83 -4.92 -2.94
C ASP A 308 15.88 -4.10 -2.04
N VAL A 309 15.01 -4.79 -1.31
CA VAL A 309 13.92 -4.17 -0.55
C VAL A 309 14.07 -4.47 0.94
N LYS A 310 14.09 -3.41 1.75
CA LYS A 310 13.92 -3.49 3.19
C LYS A 310 12.46 -3.32 3.57
N TYR A 311 11.86 -4.37 4.13
CA TYR A 311 10.54 -4.27 4.73
C TYR A 311 10.64 -3.72 6.16
N LEU A 312 9.82 -2.72 6.48
CA LEU A 312 9.75 -2.08 7.79
C LEU A 312 8.77 -2.83 8.70
N SER A 313 9.08 -2.91 9.98
CA SER A 313 8.35 -3.74 10.95
C SER A 313 6.94 -3.20 11.27
N TYR A 314 6.02 -4.09 11.65
CA TYR A 314 4.67 -3.70 12.10
C TYR A 314 4.70 -2.91 13.41
N GLU A 315 5.71 -3.10 14.25
CA GLU A 315 5.91 -2.36 15.49
C GLU A 315 6.24 -0.88 15.22
N GLN A 316 6.88 -0.59 14.09
CA GLN A 316 7.23 0.76 13.66
C GLN A 316 6.17 1.36 12.73
N PHE A 317 5.56 0.55 11.86
CA PHE A 317 4.59 0.92 10.83
C PHE A 317 3.35 0.01 10.88
N PRO A 318 2.53 0.10 11.94
CA PRO A 318 1.37 -0.76 12.09
C PRO A 318 0.26 -0.43 11.10
N LEU A 319 -0.50 -1.47 10.75
CA LEU A 319 -1.80 -1.33 10.10
C LEU A 319 -2.80 -0.71 11.08
N GLY A 320 -3.84 -0.07 10.57
CA GLY A 320 -4.93 0.47 11.38
C GLY A 320 -5.56 -0.61 12.28
N SER A 321 -5.85 -1.79 11.73
CA SER A 321 -6.40 -2.89 12.55
C SER A 321 -5.49 -3.33 13.71
N GLN A 322 -4.18 -3.07 13.63
CA GLN A 322 -3.23 -3.34 14.71
C GLN A 322 -3.16 -2.16 15.68
N TYR A 323 -2.87 -0.95 15.18
CA TYR A 323 -2.67 0.21 16.06
C TYR A 323 -3.90 0.56 16.90
N PHE A 324 -5.09 0.37 16.34
CA PHE A 324 -6.36 0.67 17.01
C PHE A 324 -6.91 -0.52 17.80
N ASN A 325 -6.21 -1.66 17.82
CA ASN A 325 -6.49 -2.74 18.76
C ASN A 325 -5.86 -2.40 20.12
N GLN A 326 -6.65 -2.40 21.17
CA GLN A 326 -6.21 -1.99 22.51
C GLN A 326 -4.98 -2.77 23.01
N SER A 327 -5.00 -4.10 22.94
CA SER A 327 -3.91 -4.93 23.47
C SER A 327 -2.60 -4.73 22.72
N TRP A 328 -2.68 -4.51 21.41
CA TRP A 328 -1.52 -4.18 20.60
C TRP A 328 -1.02 -2.77 20.90
N HIS A 329 -1.94 -1.80 20.99
CA HIS A 329 -1.64 -0.40 21.25
C HIS A 329 -0.87 -0.21 22.56
N GLU A 330 -1.38 -0.79 23.65
CA GLU A 330 -0.76 -0.69 24.98
C GLU A 330 0.68 -1.23 24.99
N LYS A 331 0.97 -2.25 24.17
CA LYS A 331 2.28 -2.89 24.11
C LYS A 331 3.28 -2.15 23.21
N TYR A 332 2.83 -1.62 22.07
CA TYR A 332 3.75 -1.20 21.01
C TYR A 332 3.64 0.29 20.62
N ALA A 333 2.61 1.03 21.06
CA ALA A 333 2.34 2.39 20.56
C ALA A 333 3.48 3.40 20.77
N ASN A 334 4.36 3.19 21.75
CA ASN A 334 5.53 4.02 22.01
C ASN A 334 6.64 3.84 20.96
N GLY A 335 6.72 2.68 20.30
CA GLY A 335 7.71 2.38 19.26
C GLY A 335 7.33 2.90 17.87
N VAL A 336 6.06 3.24 17.66
CA VAL A 336 5.49 3.57 16.35
C VAL A 336 6.03 4.87 15.79
N TYR A 337 6.43 4.83 14.51
CA TYR A 337 6.84 5.98 13.71
C TYR A 337 5.67 6.58 12.94
N VAL A 338 4.95 5.73 12.22
CA VAL A 338 3.85 6.14 11.34
C VAL A 338 2.65 5.24 11.62
N VAL A 339 1.52 5.84 11.97
CA VAL A 339 0.24 5.13 12.12
C VAL A 339 -0.52 5.22 10.82
N HIS A 340 -0.82 4.09 10.18
CA HIS A 340 -1.63 4.09 8.96
C HIS A 340 -3.11 3.89 9.29
N GLY A 341 -3.96 4.82 8.85
CA GLY A 341 -5.41 4.75 9.00
C GLY A 341 -6.12 3.81 8.00
N ASN A 342 -5.44 2.79 7.49
CA ASN A 342 -6.05 1.83 6.59
C ASN A 342 -7.10 0.97 7.31
N HIS A 343 -8.12 0.55 6.56
CA HIS A 343 -9.22 -0.31 7.04
C HIS A 343 -10.12 0.28 8.14
N LEU A 344 -10.02 1.58 8.44
CA LEU A 344 -10.86 2.29 9.43
C LEU A 344 -12.20 2.80 8.88
N GLY A 345 -12.62 2.33 7.70
CA GLY A 345 -13.82 2.81 7.02
C GLY A 345 -13.62 4.09 6.19
N ARG A 346 -14.71 4.80 5.91
CA ARG A 346 -14.73 6.02 5.08
C ARG A 346 -14.33 7.26 5.90
N GLY A 347 -14.15 8.40 5.23
CA GLY A 347 -13.56 9.63 5.78
C GLY A 347 -13.99 10.01 7.20
N SER A 348 -15.29 10.06 7.50
CA SER A 348 -15.79 10.45 8.84
C SER A 348 -15.39 9.46 9.94
N GLY A 349 -15.57 8.16 9.71
CA GLY A 349 -15.17 7.12 10.67
C GLY A 349 -13.66 7.12 10.94
N LYS A 350 -12.87 7.42 9.90
CA LYS A 350 -11.41 7.56 10.05
C LYS A 350 -11.03 8.76 10.93
N ILE A 351 -11.65 9.90 10.70
CA ILE A 351 -11.44 11.11 11.50
C ILE A 351 -11.81 10.85 12.98
N GLU A 352 -12.95 10.22 13.23
CA GLU A 352 -13.38 9.87 14.58
C GLU A 352 -12.38 8.92 15.28
N MET A 353 -11.90 7.90 14.57
CA MET A 353 -10.87 7.00 15.10
C MET A 353 -9.57 7.74 15.47
N PHE A 354 -9.14 8.69 14.62
CA PHE A 354 -8.00 9.54 14.93
C PHE A 354 -8.25 10.45 16.13
N LYS A 355 -9.44 11.04 16.27
CA LYS A 355 -9.80 11.85 17.45
C LYS A 355 -9.75 11.01 18.73
N ASN A 356 -10.37 9.83 18.72
CA ASN A 356 -10.43 8.92 19.87
C ASN A 356 -9.04 8.45 20.34
N HIS A 357 -8.04 8.47 19.46
CA HIS A 357 -6.66 8.06 19.77
C HIS A 357 -5.67 9.23 19.82
N ASN A 358 -6.16 10.47 19.92
CA ASN A 358 -5.31 11.67 20.00
C ASN A 358 -4.37 11.86 18.79
N LEU A 359 -4.76 11.36 17.62
CA LEU A 359 -4.04 11.46 16.34
C LEU A 359 -4.66 12.49 15.38
N TRP A 360 -5.77 13.11 15.77
CA TRP A 360 -6.37 14.23 15.06
C TRP A 360 -5.91 15.54 15.68
N TYR A 361 -5.05 16.26 14.97
CA TYR A 361 -4.33 17.43 15.47
C TYR A 361 -4.98 18.75 15.11
N LEU A 362 -5.96 18.77 14.19
CA LEU A 362 -6.63 20.00 13.76
C LEU A 362 -7.59 20.58 14.80
N ASP A 363 -8.11 19.77 15.73
CA ASP A 363 -8.99 20.24 16.80
C ASP A 363 -8.23 20.90 17.95
N ARG A 364 -6.91 20.71 18.01
CA ARG A 364 -6.07 21.26 19.08
C ARG A 364 -5.58 22.62 18.62
N ASN A 365 -6.04 23.68 19.27
CA ASN A 365 -5.43 25.00 19.16
C ASN A 365 -3.93 24.82 19.40
N SER A 366 -3.13 25.10 18.37
CA SER A 366 -1.69 24.82 18.32
C SER A 366 -0.89 25.96 18.90
#